data_AF-A0A962DEJ4-F1
#
_entry.id   AF-A0A962DEJ4-F1
#
_cell.length_a   1.000
_cell.length_b   1.000
_cell.length_c   1.000
_cell.angle_alpha   90.00
_cell.angle_beta   90.00
_cell.angle_gamma   90.00
#
_symmetry.space_group_name_H-M   'P 1'
#
loop_
_entity.id
_entity.type
_entity.pdbx_description
1 polymer ?
#
loop_
_entity_poly.entity_id
_entity_poly.type
_entity_poly.pdbx_seq_one_letter_code
_entity_poly.pdbx_strand_id
1 'polypeptide(L)'
;MSDMNKNSEKEEKGDCYAEGERKFMDWNQSLRGRVLHSFLEGLDDHGVTPNTVTVFSMLSGLMAALFLPFIKIMGLIFLLLHVVLDGIDGPLARYGGKASRRGSFTDTASDQVVLFAVMLALVYMESANSINAMIFVFSYTVVVGFAIVRNWLNIPYSWLVRPRFFIYAWIPVSFWFAPPWTLDFLLGLCNVLLVAKVVTGFLKIRAKM
;
A
#
# COMPACT_ATOMS: atom_id res chain seq x y z
N MET A 1 42.18 -22.87 -16.17
CA MET A 1 41.68 -23.05 -14.79
C MET A 1 41.21 -21.71 -14.20
N SER A 2 40.40 -20.95 -14.96
CA SER A 2 40.09 -19.54 -14.68
C SER A 2 38.61 -19.19 -14.93
N ASP A 3 37.70 -20.16 -14.83
CA ASP A 3 36.27 -19.98 -15.18
C ASP A 3 35.31 -20.44 -14.08
N MET A 4 35.69 -20.28 -12.81
CA MET A 4 34.86 -20.69 -11.66
C MET A 4 34.54 -19.57 -10.66
N ASN A 5 34.70 -18.30 -11.05
CA ASN A 5 34.46 -17.18 -10.13
C ASN A 5 33.58 -16.06 -10.72
N LYS A 6 32.49 -16.43 -11.41
CA LYS A 6 31.46 -15.49 -11.90
C LYS A 6 30.06 -15.75 -11.35
N ASN A 7 29.92 -16.64 -10.37
CA ASN A 7 28.62 -17.00 -9.78
C ASN A 7 28.37 -16.39 -8.38
N SER A 8 29.19 -15.44 -7.91
CA SER A 8 29.08 -14.88 -6.55
C SER A 8 28.47 -13.47 -6.45
N GLU A 9 27.93 -12.91 -7.52
CA GLU A 9 27.36 -11.54 -7.49
C GLU A 9 25.96 -11.43 -8.12
N LYS A 10 25.07 -12.37 -7.81
CA LYS A 10 23.64 -12.03 -7.78
C LYS A 10 23.34 -11.48 -6.39
N GLU A 11 23.64 -10.19 -6.23
CA GLU A 11 23.13 -9.38 -5.14
C GLU A 11 21.65 -9.72 -4.91
N GLU A 12 21.35 -10.17 -3.70
CA GLU A 12 20.03 -10.13 -3.10
C GLU A 12 19.49 -8.69 -3.23
N LYS A 13 18.83 -8.40 -4.34
CA LYS A 13 17.94 -7.23 -4.44
C LYS A 13 16.76 -7.52 -3.51
N GLY A 14 16.96 -7.24 -2.21
CA GLY A 14 16.02 -7.46 -1.14
C GLY A 14 14.71 -6.69 -1.38
N ASP A 15 13.73 -7.41 -1.88
CA ASP A 15 12.34 -7.03 -1.96
C ASP A 15 11.58 -7.49 -0.71
N CYS A 16 10.71 -6.62 -0.17
CA CYS A 16 10.04 -6.76 1.13
C CYS A 16 8.93 -7.84 1.18
N TYR A 17 8.97 -8.84 0.28
CA TYR A 17 7.86 -9.78 0.04
C TYR A 17 8.27 -11.22 0.38
N ALA A 18 7.35 -11.97 0.98
CA ALA A 18 7.58 -13.38 1.32
C ALA A 18 7.44 -14.30 0.10
N GLU A 19 8.05 -15.50 0.14
CA GLU A 19 8.02 -16.48 -0.98
C GLU A 19 6.60 -16.89 -1.43
N GLY A 20 5.64 -16.95 -0.50
CA GLY A 20 4.23 -17.23 -0.82
C GLY A 20 3.52 -16.07 -1.54
N GLU A 21 3.89 -14.82 -1.20
CA GLU A 21 3.46 -13.63 -1.92
C GLU A 21 4.13 -13.55 -3.29
N ARG A 22 5.41 -13.94 -3.42
CA ARG A 22 6.08 -14.04 -4.74
C ARG A 22 5.26 -14.87 -5.73
N LYS A 23 4.82 -16.08 -5.39
CA LYS A 23 4.04 -16.91 -6.33
C LYS A 23 2.68 -16.32 -6.73
N PHE A 24 1.95 -15.71 -5.79
CA PHE A 24 0.63 -15.12 -6.07
C PHE A 24 0.75 -13.78 -6.80
N MET A 25 1.78 -13.00 -6.47
CA MET A 25 2.14 -11.74 -7.11
C MET A 25 2.69 -12.01 -8.51
N ASP A 26 3.56 -13.00 -8.72
CA ASP A 26 4.05 -13.47 -10.03
C ASP A 26 2.90 -13.92 -10.93
N TRP A 27 1.91 -14.63 -10.38
CA TRP A 27 0.73 -15.05 -11.13
C TRP A 27 -0.16 -13.86 -11.55
N ASN A 28 -0.50 -12.96 -10.61
CA ASN A 28 -1.26 -11.74 -10.90
C ASN A 28 -0.46 -10.72 -11.76
N GLN A 29 0.87 -10.74 -11.67
CA GLN A 29 1.81 -9.95 -12.47
C GLN A 29 1.99 -10.50 -13.89
N SER A 30 1.92 -11.82 -14.10
CA SER A 30 1.95 -12.39 -15.46
C SER A 30 0.69 -12.02 -16.26
N LEU A 31 -0.43 -11.87 -15.56
CA LEU A 31 -1.71 -11.37 -16.10
C LEU A 31 -1.68 -9.86 -16.33
N ARG A 32 -1.22 -9.07 -15.34
CA ARG A 32 -1.18 -7.60 -15.44
C ARG A 32 -0.05 -7.07 -16.32
N GLY A 33 1.12 -7.69 -16.29
CA GLY A 33 2.28 -7.33 -17.12
C GLY A 33 2.01 -7.52 -18.60
N ARG A 34 1.14 -8.47 -18.99
CA ARG A 34 0.73 -8.68 -20.39
C ARG A 34 -0.28 -7.62 -20.89
N VAL A 35 -1.06 -7.03 -19.98
CA VAL A 35 -2.05 -5.97 -20.28
C VAL A 35 -1.44 -4.57 -20.14
N LEU A 36 -0.49 -4.38 -19.22
CA LEU A 36 0.17 -3.10 -18.94
C LEU A 36 1.51 -2.92 -19.67
N HIS A 37 2.01 -3.91 -20.40
CA HIS A 37 3.33 -3.86 -21.06
C HIS A 37 3.51 -2.60 -21.92
N SER A 38 2.52 -2.30 -22.77
CA SER A 38 2.56 -1.12 -23.66
C SER A 38 2.49 0.21 -22.91
N PHE A 39 1.86 0.23 -21.73
CA PHE A 39 1.76 1.44 -20.91
C PHE A 39 3.05 1.66 -20.09
N LEU A 40 3.69 0.57 -19.65
CA LEU A 40 4.95 0.59 -18.92
C LEU A 40 6.14 0.94 -19.83
N GLU A 41 6.16 0.44 -21.07
CA GLU A 41 7.14 0.87 -22.10
C GLU A 41 7.01 2.36 -22.39
N GLY A 42 5.80 2.86 -22.60
CA GLY A 42 5.57 4.29 -22.85
C GLY A 42 6.01 5.21 -21.70
N LEU A 43 5.93 4.77 -20.44
CA LEU A 43 6.38 5.55 -19.28
C LEU A 43 7.90 5.54 -19.10
N ASP A 44 8.57 4.41 -19.36
CA ASP A 44 10.04 4.33 -19.27
C ASP A 44 10.70 5.07 -20.45
N ASP A 45 10.09 5.05 -21.63
CA ASP A 45 10.51 5.82 -22.81
C ASP A 45 10.45 7.34 -22.59
N HIS A 46 9.56 7.83 -21.71
CA HIS A 46 9.48 9.24 -21.31
C HIS A 46 10.36 9.60 -20.10
N GLY A 47 11.16 8.66 -19.59
CA GLY A 47 12.06 8.90 -18.46
C GLY A 47 11.35 9.13 -17.12
N VAL A 48 10.08 8.73 -16.99
CA VAL A 48 9.32 8.89 -15.75
C VAL A 48 9.90 7.98 -14.67
N THR A 49 10.45 8.58 -13.60
CA THR A 49 11.01 7.79 -12.51
C THR A 49 9.90 7.24 -11.60
N PRO A 50 10.04 6.04 -11.02
CA PRO A 50 9.07 5.49 -10.06
C PRO A 50 8.75 6.47 -8.91
N ASN A 51 9.77 7.22 -8.43
CA ASN A 51 9.59 8.24 -7.40
C ASN A 51 8.63 9.36 -7.84
N THR A 52 8.65 9.74 -9.12
CA THR A 52 7.73 10.74 -9.66
C THR A 52 6.29 10.22 -9.59
N VAL A 53 6.06 8.96 -9.96
CA VAL A 53 4.74 8.32 -9.86
C VAL A 53 4.26 8.28 -8.41
N THR A 54 5.11 7.92 -7.46
CA THR A 54 4.78 7.94 -6.02
C THR A 54 4.42 9.34 -5.53
N VAL A 55 5.13 10.39 -5.95
CA VAL A 55 4.80 11.79 -5.59
C VAL A 55 3.45 12.22 -6.17
N PHE A 56 3.17 11.89 -7.43
CA PHE A 56 1.87 12.18 -8.04
C PHE A 56 0.74 11.38 -7.37
N SER A 57 0.99 10.12 -7.02
CA SER A 57 0.07 9.29 -6.24
C SER A 57 -0.25 9.96 -4.90
N MET A 58 0.78 10.37 -4.15
CA MET A 58 0.62 11.08 -2.88
C MET A 58 -0.18 12.37 -3.03
N LEU A 59 0.16 13.21 -4.01
CA LEU A 59 -0.54 14.47 -4.26
C LEU A 59 -2.00 14.24 -4.61
N SER A 60 -2.31 13.23 -5.44
CA SER A 60 -3.69 12.86 -5.75
C SER A 60 -4.45 12.39 -4.50
N GLY A 61 -3.81 11.61 -3.62
CA GLY A 61 -4.39 11.19 -2.35
C GLY A 61 -4.68 12.35 -1.39
N LEU A 62 -3.80 13.35 -1.34
CA LEU A 62 -4.03 14.58 -0.58
C LEU A 62 -5.16 15.43 -1.16
N MET A 63 -5.24 15.53 -2.50
CA MET A 63 -6.38 16.17 -3.15
C MET A 63 -7.68 15.42 -2.86
N ALA A 64 -7.65 14.08 -2.80
CA ALA A 64 -8.81 13.30 -2.40
C ALA A 64 -9.33 13.72 -1.02
N ALA A 65 -8.44 13.77 -0.02
CA ALA A 65 -8.78 14.21 1.33
C ALA A 65 -9.30 15.66 1.38
N LEU A 66 -8.73 16.56 0.57
CA LEU A 66 -9.16 17.96 0.49
C LEU A 66 -10.54 18.11 -0.15
N PHE A 67 -10.83 17.39 -1.24
CA PHE A 67 -12.07 17.54 -2.00
C PHE A 67 -13.23 16.71 -1.45
N LEU A 68 -12.98 15.60 -0.75
CA LEU A 68 -14.02 14.72 -0.19
C LEU A 68 -15.11 15.48 0.60
N PRO A 69 -14.78 16.43 1.50
CA PRO A 69 -15.78 17.16 2.27
C PRO A 69 -16.64 18.13 1.45
N PHE A 70 -16.10 18.67 0.35
CA PHE A 70 -16.78 19.72 -0.44
C PHE A 70 -17.46 19.15 -1.69
N ILE A 71 -16.77 18.28 -2.43
CA ILE A 71 -17.21 17.71 -3.70
C ILE A 71 -16.85 16.22 -3.70
N LYS A 72 -17.73 15.40 -3.13
CA LYS A 72 -17.52 13.94 -2.93
C LYS A 72 -17.03 13.22 -4.18
N ILE A 73 -17.65 13.49 -5.33
CA ILE A 73 -17.28 12.86 -6.62
C ILE A 73 -15.82 13.20 -6.99
N MET A 74 -15.42 14.46 -6.85
CA MET A 74 -14.04 14.88 -7.16
C MET A 74 -13.05 14.23 -6.19
N GLY A 75 -13.40 14.20 -4.89
CA GLY A 75 -12.61 13.50 -3.88
C GLY A 75 -12.39 12.02 -4.22
N LEU A 76 -13.42 11.33 -4.72
CA LEU A 76 -13.33 9.93 -5.12
C LEU A 76 -12.55 9.70 -6.41
N ILE A 77 -12.66 10.61 -7.38
CA ILE A 77 -11.84 10.55 -8.60
C ILE A 77 -10.36 10.63 -8.22
N PHE A 78 -10.00 11.57 -7.35
CA PHE A 78 -8.63 11.70 -6.85
C PHE A 78 -8.20 10.49 -5.99
N LEU A 79 -9.10 9.93 -5.18
CA LEU A 79 -8.81 8.73 -4.40
C LEU A 79 -8.56 7.52 -5.31
N LEU A 80 -9.37 7.34 -6.34
CA LEU A 80 -9.20 6.29 -7.33
C LEU A 80 -7.88 6.47 -8.08
N LEU A 81 -7.55 7.70 -8.47
CA LEU A 81 -6.29 8.02 -9.11
C LEU A 81 -5.09 7.63 -8.23
N HIS A 82 -5.12 7.96 -6.94
CA HIS A 82 -4.11 7.53 -5.98
C HIS A 82 -3.97 6.00 -5.95
N VAL A 83 -5.08 5.26 -5.80
CA VAL A 83 -5.08 3.79 -5.75
C VAL A 83 -4.52 3.17 -7.03
N VAL A 84 -4.82 3.75 -8.19
CA VAL A 84 -4.30 3.26 -9.48
C VAL A 84 -2.81 3.54 -9.60
N LEU A 85 -2.35 4.75 -9.27
CA LEU A 85 -0.93 5.13 -9.38
C LEU A 85 -0.05 4.34 -8.39
N ASP A 86 -0.51 4.17 -7.15
CA ASP A 86 0.09 3.30 -6.11
C ASP A 86 0.18 1.83 -6.55
N GLY A 87 -0.79 1.38 -7.37
CA GLY A 87 -0.76 0.04 -7.94
C GLY A 87 0.27 -0.15 -9.06
N ILE A 88 0.72 0.94 -9.69
CA ILE A 88 1.57 0.92 -10.91
C ILE A 88 3.06 1.12 -10.58
N ASP A 89 3.41 1.90 -9.56
CA ASP A 89 4.80 2.25 -9.27
C ASP A 89 5.68 1.05 -8.87
N GLY A 90 5.13 0.08 -8.13
CA GLY A 90 5.80 -1.16 -7.76
C GLY A 90 6.13 -2.05 -8.97
N PRO A 91 5.15 -2.38 -9.85
CA PRO A 91 5.41 -3.05 -11.12
C PRO A 91 6.40 -2.29 -12.02
N LEU A 92 6.27 -0.96 -12.13
CA LEU A 92 7.16 -0.12 -12.94
C LEU A 92 8.61 -0.18 -12.42
N ALA A 93 8.80 -0.09 -11.11
CA ALA A 93 10.13 -0.20 -10.49
C ALA A 93 10.78 -1.57 -10.72
N ARG A 94 9.98 -2.66 -10.75
CA ARG A 94 10.47 -4.01 -11.03
C ARG A 94 10.79 -4.22 -12.51
N TYR A 95 9.94 -3.73 -13.42
CA TYR A 95 10.16 -3.81 -14.86
C TYR A 95 11.42 -3.04 -15.28
N GLY A 96 11.57 -1.79 -14.82
CA GLY A 96 12.74 -0.96 -15.11
C GLY A 96 14.01 -1.32 -14.32
N GLY A 97 14.00 -2.39 -13.50
CA GLY A 97 15.13 -2.79 -12.67
C GLY A 97 15.54 -1.81 -11.56
N LYS A 98 14.74 -0.76 -11.33
CA LYS A 98 14.95 0.37 -10.40
C LYS A 98 14.36 0.11 -8.99
N ALA A 99 13.88 -1.10 -8.71
CA ALA A 99 13.38 -1.48 -7.39
C ALA A 99 14.47 -1.29 -6.32
N SER A 100 14.17 -0.49 -5.29
CA SER A 100 15.13 -0.17 -4.22
C SER A 100 14.44 -0.10 -2.86
N ARG A 101 15.21 -0.37 -1.80
CA ARG A 101 14.73 -0.28 -0.40
C ARG A 101 14.32 1.14 -0.02
N ARG A 102 14.99 2.15 -0.59
CA ARG A 102 14.64 3.58 -0.41
C ARG A 102 13.29 3.90 -1.06
N GLY A 103 13.07 3.48 -2.30
CA GLY A 103 11.79 3.68 -2.99
C GLY A 103 10.63 3.00 -2.27
N SER A 104 10.81 1.76 -1.81
CA SER A 104 9.79 1.04 -1.02
C SER A 104 9.44 1.74 0.30
N PHE A 105 10.41 2.39 0.96
CA PHE A 105 10.14 3.18 2.15
C PHE A 105 9.37 4.46 1.82
N THR A 106 9.75 5.18 0.76
CA THR A 106 9.06 6.39 0.32
C THR A 106 7.60 6.08 -0.06
N ASP A 107 7.36 5.03 -0.83
CA ASP A 107 6.04 4.51 -1.17
C ASP A 107 5.19 4.27 0.08
N THR A 108 5.73 3.48 1.01
CA THR A 108 5.06 3.16 2.28
C THR A 108 4.80 4.40 3.14
N ALA A 109 5.68 5.40 3.13
CA ALA A 109 5.49 6.64 3.87
C ALA A 109 4.42 7.53 3.24
N SER A 110 4.45 7.72 1.92
CA SER A 110 3.46 8.47 1.16
C SER A 110 2.06 7.90 1.35
N ASP A 111 1.96 6.58 1.31
CA ASP A 111 0.77 5.80 1.62
C ASP A 111 0.17 6.09 3.00
N GLN A 112 1.01 6.18 4.04
CA GLN A 112 0.55 6.47 5.40
C GLN A 112 0.03 7.91 5.52
N VAL A 113 0.68 8.85 4.84
CA VAL A 113 0.25 10.25 4.82
C VAL A 113 -1.13 10.37 4.16
N VAL A 114 -1.33 9.72 3.00
CA VAL A 114 -2.62 9.72 2.31
C VAL A 114 -3.69 9.03 3.17
N LEU A 115 -3.37 7.88 3.76
CA LEU A 115 -4.31 7.18 4.66
C LEU A 115 -4.77 8.08 5.79
N PHE A 116 -3.83 8.74 6.48
CA PHE A 116 -4.15 9.67 7.56
C PHE A 116 -5.03 10.82 7.09
N ALA A 117 -4.68 11.46 5.97
CA ALA A 117 -5.43 12.58 5.42
C ALA A 117 -6.87 12.19 5.04
N VAL A 118 -7.05 11.04 4.38
CA VAL A 118 -8.38 10.54 4.00
C VAL A 118 -9.21 10.19 5.23
N MET A 119 -8.62 9.55 6.24
CA MET A 119 -9.32 9.24 7.50
C MET A 119 -9.75 10.52 8.23
N LEU A 120 -8.89 11.53 8.26
CA LEU A 120 -9.21 12.84 8.84
C LEU A 120 -10.39 13.50 8.12
N ALA A 121 -10.41 13.45 6.79
CA ALA A 121 -11.52 13.97 5.99
C ALA A 121 -12.84 13.23 6.29
N LEU A 122 -12.80 11.89 6.42
CA LEU A 122 -13.99 11.10 6.75
C LEU A 122 -14.52 11.39 8.16
N VAL A 123 -13.64 11.62 9.13
CA VAL A 123 -14.03 12.04 10.49
C VAL A 123 -14.63 13.45 10.47
N TYR A 124 -14.03 14.39 9.73
CA TYR A 124 -14.54 15.75 9.57
C TYR A 124 -15.94 15.78 8.93
N MET A 125 -16.21 14.87 7.99
CA MET A 125 -17.51 14.68 7.36
C MET A 125 -18.52 13.90 8.23
N GLU A 126 -18.16 13.55 9.48
CA GLU A 126 -18.94 12.69 10.38
C GLU A 126 -19.32 11.33 9.77
N SER A 127 -18.58 10.89 8.73
CA SER A 127 -18.83 9.64 8.02
C SER A 127 -18.13 8.45 8.69
N ALA A 128 -17.12 8.70 9.52
CA ALA A 128 -16.43 7.71 10.33
C ALA A 128 -16.30 8.18 11.78
N ASN A 129 -16.42 7.26 12.74
CA ASN A 129 -16.21 7.61 14.15
C ASN A 129 -14.73 7.95 14.39
N SER A 130 -14.47 9.04 15.11
CA SER A 130 -13.11 9.52 15.40
C SER A 130 -12.25 8.51 16.16
N ILE A 131 -12.85 7.75 17.09
CA ILE A 131 -12.15 6.71 17.86
C ILE A 131 -11.78 5.54 16.93
N ASN A 132 -12.71 5.07 16.09
CA ASN A 132 -12.45 3.97 15.16
C ASN A 132 -11.38 4.33 14.13
N ALA A 133 -11.44 5.54 13.56
CA ALA A 133 -10.45 6.04 12.62
C ALA A 133 -9.06 6.16 13.27
N MET A 134 -8.98 6.64 14.50
CA MET A 134 -7.73 6.75 15.25
C MET A 134 -7.11 5.38 15.55
N ILE A 135 -7.91 4.42 16.03
CA ILE A 135 -7.45 3.04 16.26
C ILE A 135 -6.95 2.42 14.95
N PHE A 136 -7.64 2.69 13.84
CA PHE A 136 -7.28 2.18 12.52
C PHE A 136 -5.93 2.70 12.05
N VAL A 137 -5.74 4.03 12.04
CA VAL A 137 -4.49 4.66 11.63
C VAL A 137 -3.33 4.17 12.51
N PHE A 138 -3.53 4.15 13.83
CA PHE A 138 -2.50 3.71 14.76
C PHE A 138 -2.12 2.24 14.53
N SER A 139 -3.11 1.34 14.53
CA SER A 139 -2.88 -0.09 14.37
C SER A 139 -2.27 -0.41 13.02
N TYR A 140 -2.72 0.25 11.94
CA TYR A 140 -2.17 0.09 10.61
C TYR A 140 -0.70 0.55 10.55
N THR A 141 -0.37 1.69 11.15
CA THR A 141 1.01 2.19 11.24
C THR A 141 1.92 1.19 11.95
N VAL A 142 1.47 0.63 13.08
CA VAL A 142 2.23 -0.38 13.84
C VAL A 142 2.43 -1.66 13.02
N VAL A 143 1.38 -2.16 12.34
CA VAL A 143 1.48 -3.35 11.48
C VAL A 143 2.48 -3.13 10.35
N VAL A 144 2.46 -1.97 9.70
CA VAL A 144 3.42 -1.60 8.65
C VAL A 144 4.84 -1.50 9.21
N GLY A 145 5.02 -0.86 10.37
CA GLY A 145 6.31 -0.82 11.05
C GLY A 145 6.86 -2.22 11.36
N PHE A 146 6.00 -3.12 11.86
CA PHE A 146 6.37 -4.52 12.08
C PHE A 146 6.68 -5.28 10.79
N ALA A 147 6.00 -4.97 9.68
CA ALA A 147 6.35 -5.54 8.38
C ALA A 147 7.77 -5.12 7.97
N ILE A 148 8.12 -3.85 8.15
CA ILE A 148 9.48 -3.34 7.87
C ILE A 148 10.51 -4.02 8.78
N VAL A 149 10.28 -4.08 10.09
CA VAL A 149 11.20 -4.74 11.04
C VAL A 149 11.36 -6.23 10.73
N ARG A 150 10.27 -6.93 10.41
CA ARG A 150 10.33 -8.35 10.02
C ARG A 150 11.10 -8.57 8.73
N ASN A 151 10.96 -7.66 7.77
CA ASN A 151 11.77 -7.68 6.56
C ASN A 151 13.26 -7.53 6.89
N TRP A 152 13.62 -6.68 7.85
CA TRP A 152 15.01 -6.52 8.28
C TRP A 152 15.55 -7.76 9.01
N LEU A 153 14.68 -8.49 9.72
CA LEU A 153 15.01 -9.71 10.46
C LEU A 153 14.87 -11.00 9.61
N ASN A 154 14.60 -10.89 8.31
CA ASN A 154 14.34 -12.03 7.42
C ASN A 154 13.31 -13.02 8.02
N ILE A 155 12.21 -12.52 8.58
CA ILE A 155 11.11 -13.33 9.11
C ILE A 155 10.05 -13.47 8.02
N PRO A 156 9.73 -14.68 7.53
CA PRO A 156 8.73 -14.85 6.49
C PRO A 156 7.36 -14.38 6.98
N TYR A 157 6.76 -13.45 6.24
CA TYR A 157 5.42 -12.92 6.52
C TYR A 157 4.41 -13.70 5.67
N SER A 158 3.44 -14.37 6.29
CA SER A 158 2.57 -15.30 5.54
C SER A 158 1.51 -14.61 4.69
N TRP A 159 1.04 -13.42 5.09
CA TRP A 159 -0.03 -12.69 4.41
C TRP A 159 -0.19 -11.27 4.96
N LEU A 160 0.02 -10.25 4.12
CA LEU A 160 -0.27 -8.85 4.42
C LEU A 160 -1.40 -8.32 3.53
N VAL A 161 -2.65 -8.52 3.94
CA VAL A 161 -3.75 -7.78 3.32
C VAL A 161 -3.74 -6.35 3.83
N ARG A 162 -3.61 -5.38 2.90
CA ARG A 162 -3.70 -3.95 3.17
C ARG A 162 -5.18 -3.57 3.31
N PRO A 163 -5.71 -3.38 4.53
CA PRO A 163 -7.15 -3.19 4.71
C PRO A 163 -7.65 -1.88 4.12
N ARG A 164 -6.75 -0.92 3.87
CA ARG A 164 -7.05 0.37 3.25
C ARG A 164 -7.84 0.24 1.93
N PHE A 165 -7.54 -0.77 1.12
CA PHE A 165 -8.20 -0.93 -0.18
C PHE A 165 -9.67 -1.28 -0.02
N PHE A 166 -10.03 -2.05 1.01
CA PHE A 166 -11.43 -2.33 1.32
C PHE A 166 -12.14 -1.07 1.80
N ILE A 167 -11.49 -0.27 2.65
CA ILE A 167 -12.06 0.99 3.11
C ILE A 167 -12.30 1.92 1.92
N TYR A 168 -11.29 2.14 1.09
CA TYR A 168 -11.39 3.03 -0.08
C TYR A 168 -12.46 2.58 -1.07
N ALA A 169 -12.57 1.27 -1.32
CA ALA A 169 -13.62 0.71 -2.17
C ALA A 169 -15.02 0.89 -1.55
N TRP A 170 -15.13 0.90 -0.23
CA TRP A 170 -16.41 1.04 0.48
C TRP A 170 -16.87 2.50 0.65
N ILE A 171 -15.97 3.49 0.60
CA ILE A 171 -16.33 4.92 0.68
C ILE A 171 -17.44 5.29 -0.32
N PRO A 172 -17.33 5.03 -1.64
CA PRO A 172 -18.41 5.35 -2.58
C PRO A 172 -19.70 4.60 -2.26
N VAL A 173 -19.61 3.34 -1.82
CA VAL A 173 -20.79 2.56 -1.41
C VAL A 173 -21.50 3.25 -0.24
N SER A 174 -20.76 3.71 0.75
CA SER A 174 -21.30 4.40 1.93
C SER A 174 -21.95 5.76 1.61
N PHE A 175 -21.55 6.42 0.52
CA PHE A 175 -22.09 7.73 0.16
C PHE A 175 -23.39 7.68 -0.65
N TRP A 176 -23.61 6.64 -1.46
CA TRP A 176 -24.79 6.57 -2.35
C TRP A 176 -25.69 5.36 -2.14
N PHE A 177 -25.16 4.23 -1.65
CA PHE A 177 -25.87 2.96 -1.68
C PHE A 177 -26.16 2.38 -0.30
N ALA A 178 -25.28 2.62 0.67
CA ALA A 178 -25.34 2.02 1.99
C ALA A 178 -25.56 3.08 3.08
N PRO A 179 -26.16 2.69 4.22
CA PRO A 179 -26.23 3.57 5.38
C PRO A 179 -24.83 4.01 5.87
N PRO A 180 -24.70 5.24 6.44
CA PRO A 180 -23.41 5.78 6.88
C PRO A 180 -22.68 4.90 7.92
N TRP A 181 -23.41 4.21 8.79
CA TRP A 181 -22.83 3.33 9.82
C TRP A 181 -22.07 2.12 9.25
N THR A 182 -22.28 1.77 7.98
CA THR A 182 -21.60 0.62 7.36
C THR A 182 -20.10 0.84 7.21
N LEU A 183 -19.66 2.08 6.96
CA LEU A 183 -18.24 2.42 6.88
C LEU A 183 -17.56 2.26 8.24
N ASP A 184 -18.23 2.73 9.29
CA ASP A 184 -17.73 2.63 10.66
C ASP A 184 -17.68 1.19 11.16
N PHE A 185 -18.69 0.38 10.81
CA PHE A 185 -18.69 -1.06 11.06
C PHE A 185 -17.53 -1.77 10.36
N LEU A 186 -17.28 -1.44 9.09
CA LEU A 186 -16.15 -1.99 8.34
C LEU A 186 -14.80 -1.59 8.95
N LEU A 187 -14.65 -0.32 9.37
CA LEU A 187 -13.48 0.14 10.11
C LEU A 187 -13.28 -0.66 11.41
N GLY A 188 -14.34 -0.88 12.17
CA GLY A 188 -14.32 -1.70 13.38
C GLY A 188 -13.86 -3.14 13.10
N LEU A 189 -14.37 -3.77 12.04
CA LEU A 189 -13.93 -5.11 11.62
C LEU A 189 -12.45 -5.12 11.24
N CYS A 190 -11.99 -4.14 10.47
CA CYS A 190 -10.58 -4.02 10.12
C CYS A 190 -9.69 -3.76 11.34
N ASN A 191 -10.17 -3.00 12.34
CA ASN A 191 -9.47 -2.76 13.59
C ASN A 191 -9.22 -4.05 14.36
N VAL A 192 -10.22 -4.92 14.49
CA VAL A 192 -10.07 -6.23 15.14
C VAL A 192 -8.97 -7.05 14.46
N LEU A 193 -8.97 -7.09 13.13
CA LEU A 193 -7.96 -7.79 12.35
C LEU A 193 -6.55 -7.18 12.52
N LEU A 194 -6.45 -5.85 12.50
CA LEU A 194 -5.19 -5.13 12.64
C LEU A 194 -4.59 -5.31 14.04
N VAL A 195 -5.41 -5.19 15.09
CA VAL A 195 -4.95 -5.42 16.47
C VAL A 195 -4.44 -6.84 16.67
N ALA A 196 -5.14 -7.85 16.12
CA ALA A 196 -4.65 -9.24 16.13
C ALA A 196 -3.30 -9.37 15.39
N LYS A 197 -3.13 -8.65 14.27
CA LYS A 197 -1.85 -8.60 13.54
C LYS A 197 -0.76 -7.84 14.30
N VAL A 198 -1.08 -6.83 15.10
CA VAL A 198 -0.12 -6.17 16.01
C VAL A 198 0.37 -7.16 17.06
N VAL A 199 -0.54 -7.88 17.73
CA VAL A 199 -0.17 -8.84 18.79
C VAL A 199 0.69 -9.97 18.23
N THR A 200 0.23 -10.64 17.17
CA THR A 200 1.02 -11.69 16.50
C THR A 200 2.31 -11.13 15.90
N GLY A 201 2.26 -9.89 15.43
CA GLY A 201 3.32 -8.95 15.09
C GLY A 201 4.49 -9.04 16.07
N PHE A 202 4.20 -8.51 17.23
CA PHE A 202 5.08 -8.35 18.37
C PHE A 202 5.62 -9.69 18.88
N LEU A 203 4.77 -10.70 19.08
CA LEU A 203 5.18 -11.99 19.63
C LEU A 203 6.25 -12.68 18.77
N LYS A 204 6.09 -12.70 17.44
CA LYS A 204 7.08 -13.32 16.55
C LYS A 204 8.39 -12.54 16.47
N ILE A 205 8.33 -11.20 16.53
CA ILE A 205 9.55 -10.37 16.51
C ILE A 205 10.33 -10.59 17.80
N ARG A 206 9.65 -10.55 18.95
CA ARG A 206 10.25 -10.79 20.27
C ARG A 206 10.83 -12.18 20.41
N ALA A 207 10.20 -13.21 19.84
CA ALA A 207 10.69 -14.58 19.91
C ALA A 207 11.98 -14.83 19.11
N LYS A 208 12.39 -13.90 18.23
CA LYS A 208 13.58 -14.03 17.37
C LYS A 208 14.72 -13.07 17.75
N MET A 209 14.47 -12.11 18.64
CA MET A 209 15.51 -11.29 19.26
C MET A 209 16.05 -11.98 20.50
#